data_AF-A0A5C6EGM6-F1
#
_entry.id   AF-A0A5C6EGM6-F1
#
_cell.length_a   1.000
_cell.length_b   1.000
_cell.length_c   1.000
_cell.angle_alpha   90.00
_cell.angle_beta   90.00
_cell.angle_gamma   90.00
#
_symmetry.space_group_name_H-M   'P 1'
#
loop_
_entity.id
_entity.type
_entity.pdbx_description
1 polymer ?
#
loop_
_entity_poly.entity_id
_entity_poly.type
_entity_poly.pdbx_seq_one_letter_code
_entity_poly.pdbx_strand_id
1 'polypeptide(L)'
;MTDVTHASARQKLLLYGFIAFVVAAFLVAIAMLISTDVADYLLPYYGWPIIGFFYAATLKYAIPPLLKRNPVPIRSYFKAISTTLLILVGYGIFTTALGWTGDNFDSPYLTVATVQPLWTVAVPLVWFTVFRIAMTGVSLPIRED
;
A
#
# COMPACT_ATOMS: atom_id res chain seq x y z
N MET A 1 22.16 0.99 -14.21
CA MET A 1 20.89 1.14 -13.46
C MET A 1 20.82 -0.03 -12.49
N THR A 2 20.79 0.19 -11.16
CA THR A 2 20.88 -0.89 -10.16
C THR A 2 19.59 -1.71 -10.12
N ASP A 3 19.71 -2.98 -10.45
CA ASP A 3 18.65 -3.97 -10.27
C ASP A 3 18.39 -4.24 -8.78
N VAL A 4 17.24 -4.85 -8.45
CA VAL A 4 16.91 -5.28 -7.08
C VAL A 4 18.01 -6.14 -6.46
N THR A 5 18.68 -6.98 -7.25
CA THR A 5 19.84 -7.77 -6.80
C THR A 5 21.01 -6.91 -6.30
N HIS A 6 21.25 -5.76 -6.92
CA HIS A 6 22.31 -4.81 -6.58
C HIS A 6 21.83 -3.61 -5.75
N ALA A 7 20.56 -3.61 -5.34
CA ALA A 7 20.04 -2.59 -4.45
C ALA A 7 20.71 -2.66 -3.07
N SER A 8 20.83 -1.49 -2.43
CA SER A 8 21.34 -1.42 -1.06
C SER A 8 20.49 -2.26 -0.11
N ALA A 9 21.11 -2.80 0.95
CA ALA A 9 20.41 -3.58 1.98
C ALA A 9 19.19 -2.83 2.55
N ARG A 10 19.32 -1.51 2.73
CA ARG A 10 18.22 -0.63 3.16
C ARG A 10 17.02 -0.66 2.19
N GLN A 11 17.25 -0.60 0.88
CA GLN A 11 16.16 -0.59 -0.09
C GLN A 11 15.46 -1.95 -0.18
N LYS A 12 16.22 -3.05 -0.10
CA LYS A 12 15.65 -4.40 -0.01
C LYS A 12 14.80 -4.57 1.23
N LEU A 13 15.31 -4.11 2.38
CA LEU A 13 14.58 -4.14 3.65
C LEU A 13 13.26 -3.35 3.56
N LEU A 14 13.28 -2.16 2.95
CA LEU A 14 12.06 -1.35 2.74
C LEU A 14 11.05 -2.06 1.82
N LEU A 15 11.51 -2.65 0.72
CA LEU A 15 10.64 -3.38 -0.21
C LEU A 15 9.99 -4.60 0.48
N TYR A 16 10.79 -5.42 1.17
CA TYR A 16 10.29 -6.61 1.85
C TYR A 16 9.42 -6.27 3.06
N GLY A 17 9.76 -5.22 3.80
CA GLY A 17 8.93 -4.70 4.89
C GLY A 17 7.57 -4.21 4.38
N PHE A 18 7.53 -3.52 3.24
CA PHE A 18 6.27 -3.14 2.61
C PHE A 18 5.46 -4.35 2.12
N ILE A 19 6.11 -5.34 1.49
CA ILE A 19 5.43 -6.58 1.08
C ILE A 19 4.82 -7.30 2.27
N ALA A 20 5.57 -7.44 3.38
CA ALA A 20 5.07 -8.06 4.60
C ALA A 20 3.87 -7.29 5.17
N PHE A 21 3.94 -5.96 5.19
CA PHE A 21 2.82 -5.10 5.58
C PHE A 21 1.58 -5.33 4.70
N VAL A 22 1.74 -5.36 3.38
CA VAL A 22 0.62 -5.56 2.45
C VAL A 22 0.01 -6.96 2.60
N VAL A 23 0.84 -8.00 2.76
CA VAL A 23 0.36 -9.37 3.01
C VAL A 23 -0.44 -9.42 4.30
N ALA A 24 0.04 -8.81 5.39
CA ALA A 24 -0.69 -8.76 6.65
C ALA A 24 -2.04 -8.03 6.49
N ALA A 25 -2.06 -6.86 5.84
CA ALA A 25 -3.30 -6.12 5.58
C ALA A 25 -4.30 -6.93 4.73
N PHE A 26 -3.81 -7.67 3.74
CA PHE A 26 -4.63 -8.53 2.90
C PHE A 26 -5.21 -9.72 3.68
N LEU A 27 -4.43 -10.34 4.56
CA LEU A 27 -4.91 -11.43 5.42
C LEU A 27 -5.99 -10.95 6.38
N VAL A 28 -5.88 -9.73 6.94
CA VAL A 28 -6.93 -9.13 7.75
C VAL A 28 -8.21 -8.93 6.92
N ALA A 29 -8.09 -8.42 5.70
CA ALA A 29 -9.25 -8.26 4.80
C ALA A 29 -9.92 -9.59 4.46
N ILE A 30 -9.15 -10.66 4.23
CA ILE A 30 -9.69 -12.02 4.04
C ILE A 30 -10.40 -12.51 5.31
N ALA A 31 -9.79 -12.32 6.49
CA ALA A 31 -10.38 -12.76 7.75
C ALA A 31 -11.74 -12.08 8.01
N MET A 32 -11.85 -10.78 7.69
CA MET A 32 -13.12 -10.04 7.76
C MET A 32 -14.17 -10.52 6.74
N LEU A 33 -13.77 -11.13 5.61
CA LEU A 33 -14.72 -11.69 4.65
C LEU A 33 -15.20 -13.10 5.03
N ILE A 34 -14.34 -13.89 5.68
CA ILE A 34 -14.64 -15.28 6.01
C ILE A 34 -15.38 -15.41 7.35
N SER A 35 -15.08 -14.54 8.32
CA SER A 35 -15.63 -14.60 9.67
C SER A 35 -16.46 -13.36 9.98
N THR A 36 -17.74 -13.58 10.27
CA THR A 36 -18.67 -12.53 10.73
C THR A 36 -18.22 -11.96 12.08
N ASP A 37 -17.72 -12.78 13.00
CA ASP A 37 -17.25 -12.30 14.31
C ASP A 37 -16.06 -11.34 14.17
N VAL A 38 -15.12 -11.67 13.27
CA VAL A 38 -13.98 -10.79 12.95
C VAL A 38 -14.45 -9.52 12.25
N ALA A 39 -15.41 -9.64 11.33
CA ALA A 39 -16.01 -8.51 10.64
C ALA A 39 -16.68 -7.55 11.64
N ASP A 40 -17.57 -8.06 12.49
CA ASP A 40 -18.32 -7.27 13.47
C ASP A 40 -17.39 -6.57 14.46
N TYR A 41 -16.26 -7.20 14.82
CA TYR A 41 -15.26 -6.60 15.67
C TYR A 41 -14.43 -5.51 14.97
N LEU A 42 -14.01 -5.74 13.72
CA LEU A 42 -13.05 -4.86 13.02
C LEU A 42 -13.70 -3.79 12.16
N LEU A 43 -14.86 -4.04 11.55
CA LEU A 43 -15.57 -3.10 10.67
C LEU A 43 -15.80 -1.73 11.33
N PRO A 44 -16.21 -1.62 12.61
CA PRO A 44 -16.43 -0.32 13.25
C PRO A 44 -15.17 0.56 13.31
N TYR A 45 -13.99 -0.07 13.29
CA TYR A 45 -12.71 0.63 13.36
C TYR A 45 -12.12 0.82 11.97
N TYR A 46 -11.92 -0.27 11.24
CA TYR A 46 -11.16 -0.31 9.99
C TYR A 46 -12.00 0.04 8.76
N GLY A 47 -13.32 -0.01 8.87
CA GLY A 47 -14.23 0.13 7.75
C GLY A 47 -14.09 -1.04 6.78
N TRP A 48 -14.45 -0.81 5.53
CA TRP A 48 -14.57 -1.89 4.55
C TRP A 48 -13.24 -2.60 4.24
N PRO A 49 -13.26 -3.95 4.10
CA PRO A 49 -12.07 -4.75 3.77
C PRO A 49 -11.46 -4.39 2.41
N ILE A 50 -12.18 -3.61 1.58
CA ILE A 50 -11.75 -3.08 0.30
C ILE A 50 -10.38 -2.39 0.37
N ILE A 51 -10.06 -1.77 1.52
CA ILE A 51 -8.76 -1.12 1.75
C ILE A 51 -7.61 -2.14 1.66
N GLY A 52 -7.76 -3.31 2.29
CA GLY A 52 -6.76 -4.39 2.20
C GLY A 52 -6.59 -4.92 0.77
N PHE A 53 -7.66 -4.94 -0.04
CA PHE A 53 -7.59 -5.29 -1.46
C PHE A 53 -6.86 -4.24 -2.30
N PHE A 54 -7.05 -2.94 -2.01
CA PHE A 54 -6.29 -1.87 -2.67
C PHE A 54 -4.80 -1.97 -2.36
N TYR A 55 -4.43 -2.28 -1.11
CA TYR A 55 -3.04 -2.60 -0.77
C TYR A 55 -2.56 -3.84 -1.52
N ALA A 56 -3.34 -4.92 -1.58
CA ALA A 56 -2.96 -6.14 -2.30
C ALA A 56 -2.74 -5.90 -3.80
N ALA A 57 -3.44 -4.95 -4.43
CA ALA A 57 -3.19 -4.57 -5.82
C ALA A 57 -1.74 -4.06 -6.04
N THR A 58 -1.09 -3.51 -5.01
CA THR A 58 0.33 -3.11 -5.07
C THR A 58 1.27 -4.31 -5.19
N LEU A 59 0.85 -5.52 -4.74
CA LEU A 59 1.65 -6.75 -4.84
C LEU A 59 1.91 -7.17 -6.29
N LYS A 60 1.02 -6.83 -7.22
CA LYS A 60 1.26 -7.03 -8.67
C LYS A 60 2.60 -6.43 -9.10
N TYR A 61 2.99 -5.32 -8.47
CA TYR A 61 4.24 -4.63 -8.75
C TYR A 61 5.35 -5.07 -7.81
N ALA A 62 5.05 -5.45 -6.56
CA ALA A 62 6.06 -5.80 -5.56
C ALA A 62 6.54 -7.28 -5.59
N ILE A 63 5.76 -8.22 -6.14
CA ILE A 63 6.09 -9.66 -6.24
C ILE A 63 7.01 -10.02 -7.42
N PRO A 64 6.86 -9.44 -8.63
CA PRO A 64 7.76 -9.76 -9.75
C PRO A 64 9.27 -9.70 -9.48
N PRO A 65 9.83 -8.80 -8.65
CA PRO A 65 11.27 -8.82 -8.35
C PRO A 65 11.72 -10.05 -7.54
N LEU A 66 10.81 -10.76 -6.89
CA LEU A 66 11.10 -12.02 -6.20
C LEU A 66 11.11 -13.22 -7.15
N LEU A 67 10.42 -13.12 -8.30
CA LEU A 67 10.13 -14.26 -9.19
C LEU A 67 10.77 -14.14 -10.59
N LYS A 68 11.19 -12.95 -11.02
CA LYS A 68 11.68 -12.72 -12.39
C LYS A 68 13.18 -12.93 -12.53
N ARG A 69 13.56 -13.58 -13.64
CA ARG A 69 14.94 -13.68 -14.17
C ARG A 69 15.43 -12.38 -14.82
N ASN A 70 14.53 -11.49 -15.22
CA ASN A 70 14.89 -10.22 -15.84
C ASN A 70 15.02 -9.11 -14.78
N PRO A 71 16.22 -8.51 -14.63
CA PRO A 71 16.48 -7.49 -13.64
C PRO A 71 15.65 -6.23 -13.94
N VAL A 72 14.68 -5.91 -13.09
CA VAL A 72 13.93 -4.66 -13.18
C VAL A 72 14.52 -3.69 -12.15
N PRO A 73 14.88 -2.47 -12.54
CA PRO A 73 15.45 -1.50 -11.61
C PRO A 73 14.58 -1.29 -10.36
N ILE A 74 15.20 -1.30 -9.18
CA ILE A 74 14.46 -1.11 -7.92
C ILE A 74 13.64 0.19 -7.88
N ARG A 75 14.15 1.21 -8.57
CA ARG A 75 13.50 2.51 -8.74
C ARG A 75 12.15 2.40 -9.47
N SER A 76 12.03 1.49 -10.43
CA SER A 76 10.76 1.25 -11.15
C SER A 76 9.70 0.66 -10.22
N TYR A 77 10.10 -0.23 -9.31
CA TYR A 77 9.20 -0.76 -8.27
C TYR A 77 8.76 0.30 -7.29
N PHE A 78 9.71 1.09 -6.76
CA PHE A 78 9.37 2.17 -5.82
C PHE A 78 8.48 3.22 -6.48
N LYS A 79 8.71 3.55 -7.75
CA LYS A 79 7.83 4.43 -8.52
C LYS A 79 6.42 3.85 -8.66
N ALA A 80 6.29 2.58 -9.05
CA ALA A 80 4.99 1.93 -9.21
C ALA A 80 4.21 1.88 -7.88
N ILE A 81 4.86 1.43 -6.79
CA ILE A 81 4.27 1.41 -5.45
C ILE A 81 3.84 2.82 -5.02
N SER A 82 4.73 3.81 -5.19
CA SER A 82 4.43 5.21 -4.85
C SER A 82 3.21 5.75 -5.59
N THR A 83 3.05 5.43 -6.87
CA THR A 83 1.87 5.84 -7.65
C THR A 83 0.59 5.22 -7.08
N THR A 84 0.59 3.92 -6.77
CA THR A 84 -0.58 3.26 -6.19
C THR A 84 -0.93 3.82 -4.81
N LEU A 85 0.08 4.13 -3.98
CA LEU A 85 -0.14 4.78 -2.69
C LEU A 85 -0.76 6.17 -2.84
N LEU A 86 -0.35 6.97 -3.83
CA LEU A 86 -0.97 8.26 -4.10
C LEU A 86 -2.43 8.15 -4.55
N ILE A 87 -2.77 7.11 -5.34
CA ILE A 87 -4.16 6.83 -5.71
C ILE A 87 -5.00 6.52 -4.46
N LEU A 88 -4.46 5.71 -3.55
CA LEU A 88 -5.08 5.41 -2.25
C LEU A 88 -5.32 6.68 -1.43
N VAL A 89 -4.32 7.58 -1.35
CA VAL A 89 -4.45 8.89 -0.69
C VAL A 89 -5.55 9.73 -1.33
N GLY A 90 -5.57 9.83 -2.66
CA GLY A 90 -6.60 10.58 -3.38
C GLY A 90 -8.00 10.04 -3.12
N TYR A 91 -8.14 8.71 -3.11
CA TYR A 91 -9.39 8.04 -2.73
C TYR A 91 -9.80 8.35 -1.29
N GLY A 92 -8.89 8.22 -0.33
CA GLY A 92 -9.16 8.51 1.08
C GLY A 92 -9.54 9.97 1.35
N ILE A 93 -8.88 10.91 0.69
CA ILE A 93 -9.25 12.34 0.75
C ILE A 93 -10.63 12.55 0.14
N PHE A 94 -10.89 11.98 -1.03
CA PHE A 94 -12.18 12.11 -1.71
C PHE A 94 -13.35 11.59 -0.85
N THR A 95 -13.24 10.39 -0.28
CA THR A 95 -14.30 9.81 0.54
C THR A 95 -14.51 10.58 1.85
N THR A 96 -13.43 11.08 2.46
CA THR A 96 -13.52 11.89 3.68
C THR A 96 -14.09 13.28 3.40
N ALA A 97 -13.65 13.94 2.33
CA ALA A 97 -14.08 15.29 1.97
C ALA A 97 -15.53 15.35 1.49
N LEU A 98 -16.03 14.29 0.87
CA LEU A 98 -17.45 14.17 0.50
C LEU A 98 -18.36 13.80 1.67
N GLY A 99 -17.81 13.61 2.88
CA GLY A 99 -18.59 13.29 4.07
C GLY A 99 -19.42 12.02 3.89
N TRP A 100 -18.88 11.01 3.19
CA TRP A 100 -19.55 9.73 3.08
C TRP A 100 -19.66 9.14 4.49
N THR A 101 -20.84 9.20 5.10
CA THR A 101 -21.12 8.58 6.40
C THR A 101 -21.81 7.24 6.16
N GLY A 102 -21.88 6.42 7.23
CA GLY A 102 -22.61 5.16 7.19
C GLY A 102 -24.07 5.28 6.75
N ASP A 103 -24.69 6.44 6.95
CA ASP A 103 -26.08 6.70 6.58
C ASP A 103 -26.30 6.81 5.06
N ASN A 104 -25.24 7.02 4.26
CA ASN A 104 -25.35 7.11 2.80
C ASN A 104 -25.42 5.74 2.12
N PHE A 105 -25.24 4.67 2.88
CA PHE A 105 -25.30 3.31 2.37
C PHE A 105 -26.29 2.51 3.21
N ASP A 106 -27.33 1.94 2.59
CA ASP A 106 -28.30 1.03 3.20
C ASP A 106 -27.68 -0.32 3.67
N SER A 107 -26.35 -0.33 3.89
CA SER A 107 -25.58 -1.49 4.30
C SER A 107 -24.64 -1.07 5.45
N PRO A 108 -24.76 -1.69 6.63
CA PRO A 108 -23.90 -1.41 7.78
C PRO A 108 -22.42 -1.74 7.50
N TYR A 109 -22.19 -2.51 6.44
CA TYR A 109 -20.85 -2.84 5.99
C TYR A 109 -20.22 -1.62 5.27
N LEU A 110 -20.97 -0.83 4.51
CA LEU A 110 -20.47 0.31 3.71
C LEU A 110 -20.29 1.61 4.54
N THR A 111 -19.78 1.49 5.76
CA THR A 111 -19.65 2.61 6.68
C THR A 111 -18.23 3.18 6.62
N VAL A 112 -18.13 4.52 6.65
CA VAL A 112 -16.82 5.17 6.85
C VAL A 112 -16.50 5.14 8.34
N ALA A 113 -15.51 4.30 8.67
CA ALA A 113 -15.09 4.10 10.05
C ALA A 113 -14.12 5.20 10.51
N THR A 114 -14.07 5.44 11.83
CA THR A 114 -13.29 6.55 12.41
C THR A 114 -11.80 6.47 12.07
N VAL A 115 -11.21 5.26 11.97
CA VAL A 115 -9.79 5.11 11.61
C VAL A 115 -9.56 4.85 10.12
N GLN A 116 -10.59 4.84 9.29
CA GLN A 116 -10.41 4.68 7.84
C GLN A 116 -9.45 5.71 7.21
N PRO A 117 -9.50 7.02 7.57
CA PRO A 117 -8.53 8.00 7.04
C PRO A 117 -7.07 7.66 7.40
N LEU A 118 -6.83 6.99 8.53
CA LEU A 118 -5.49 6.52 8.89
C LEU A 118 -4.97 5.52 7.84
N TRP A 119 -5.83 4.59 7.43
CA TRP A 119 -5.47 3.50 6.51
C TRP A 119 -5.50 3.89 5.03
N THR A 120 -6.26 4.91 4.65
CA THR A 120 -6.36 5.37 3.26
C THR A 120 -5.52 6.61 2.95
N VAL A 121 -5.14 7.41 3.96
CA VAL A 121 -4.37 8.65 3.77
C VAL A 121 -3.03 8.60 4.50
N ALA A 122 -3.04 8.47 5.82
CA ALA A 122 -1.82 8.64 6.61
C ALA A 122 -0.79 7.51 6.39
N VAL A 123 -1.20 6.24 6.48
CA VAL A 123 -0.31 5.09 6.27
C VAL A 123 0.26 5.06 4.84
N PRO A 124 -0.54 5.27 3.77
CA PRO A 124 0.00 5.42 2.42
C PRO A 124 0.98 6.57 2.27
N LEU A 125 0.72 7.73 2.87
CA LEU A 125 1.62 8.88 2.83
C LEU A 125 2.97 8.60 3.51
N VAL A 126 2.95 7.90 4.65
CA VAL A 126 4.18 7.47 5.34
C VAL A 126 5.01 6.57 4.42
N TRP A 127 4.40 5.52 3.86
CA TRP A 127 5.10 4.62 2.94
C TRP A 127 5.60 5.35 1.68
N PHE A 128 4.77 6.21 1.10
CA PHE A 128 5.15 7.04 -0.04
C PHE A 128 6.38 7.88 0.29
N THR A 129 6.37 8.59 1.42
CA THR A 129 7.49 9.44 1.85
C THR A 129 8.76 8.62 2.06
N VAL A 130 8.66 7.48 2.73
CA VAL A 130 9.79 6.56 2.95
C VAL A 130 10.37 6.08 1.62
N PHE A 131 9.53 5.68 0.65
CA PHE A 131 9.99 5.26 -0.67
C PHE A 131 10.59 6.42 -1.48
N ARG A 132 10.04 7.63 -1.38
CA ARG A 132 10.60 8.83 -2.04
C ARG A 132 11.99 9.16 -1.50
N ILE A 133 12.17 9.17 -0.19
CA ILE A 133 13.47 9.40 0.45
C ILE A 133 14.48 8.31 0.05
N ALA A 134 14.03 7.06 0.01
CA ALA A 134 14.87 5.93 -0.42
C ALA A 134 15.26 5.99 -1.91
N MET A 135 14.50 6.72 -2.74
CA MET A 135 14.85 7.00 -4.15
C MET A 135 15.79 8.20 -4.31
N THR A 136 15.75 9.20 -3.43
CA THR A 136 16.61 10.40 -3.54
C THR A 136 18.07 10.14 -3.21
N GLY A 137 18.37 9.12 -2.41
CA GLY A 137 19.74 8.69 -2.11
C GLY A 137 20.43 7.89 -3.23
N VAL A 138 19.80 7.75 -4.40
CA VAL A 138 20.38 7.04 -5.55
C VAL A 138 21.19 8.04 -6.38
N SER A 139 22.47 8.18 -6.06
CA SER A 139 23.44 8.79 -6.98
C SER A 139 23.37 8.04 -8.31
N LEU A 140 23.04 8.74 -9.40
CA LEU A 140 23.13 8.17 -10.74
C LEU A 140 24.60 7.76 -10.95
N PRO A 141 24.90 6.57 -11.49
CA PRO A 141 26.25 6.30 -11.94
C PRO A 141 26.59 7.40 -12.94
N ILE A 142 27.62 8.18 -12.63
CA ILE A 142 28.25 9.08 -13.59
C ILE A 142 28.66 8.16 -14.73
N ARG A 143 28.06 8.40 -15.90
CA ARG A 143 28.52 7.78 -17.13
C ARG A 143 29.89 8.39 -17.37
N GLU A 144 30.95 7.64 -17.06
CA GLU A 144 32.26 7.92 -17.63
C GLU A 144 32.14 7.53 -19.10
N ASP A 145 31.77 8.52 -19.90
CA ASP A 145 31.88 8.51 -21.35
C ASP A 145 33.27 9.05 -21.72
#